data_AF-A0AAN7VNZ0-F1
#
_entry.id   AF-A0AAN7VNZ0-F1
#
_cell.length_a   1.000
_cell.length_b   1.000
_cell.length_c   1.000
_cell.angle_alpha   90.00
_cell.angle_beta   90.00
_cell.angle_gamma   90.00
#
_symmetry.space_group_name_H-M   'P 1'
#
loop_
_entity.id
_entity.type
_entity.pdbx_description
1 polymer ?
#
loop_
_entity_poly.entity_id
_entity_poly.type
_entity_poly.pdbx_seq_one_letter_code
_entity_poly.pdbx_strand_id
1 'polypeptide(L)'
;MMVFSCGHISFYQLDGYIPGQDYPIYNEIPQTSFTCEQKIPGYYSDPEAQCQVWHWCLPGGPQFSFLCPNGTVFNQFARVCDWFFNVDCAGVQNLYGINEDLYIIPVYNQPQPQQ
;
A
#
# COMPACT_ATOMS: atom_id res chain seq x y z
N MET A 1 -2.17 -47.03 24.94
CA MET A 1 -1.51 -45.84 25.52
C MET A 1 -0.44 -45.39 24.54
N MET A 2 -0.80 -44.52 23.59
CA MET A 2 0.18 -43.89 22.69
C MET A 2 0.43 -42.48 23.23
N VAL A 3 1.69 -42.22 23.58
CA VAL A 3 2.19 -40.95 24.08
C VAL A 3 2.16 -39.93 22.95
N PHE A 4 1.36 -38.87 23.10
CA PHE A 4 1.44 -37.68 22.25
C PHE A 4 2.66 -36.88 22.68
N SER A 5 3.73 -36.94 21.90
CA SER A 5 4.87 -36.04 22.03
C SER A 5 4.43 -34.64 21.62
N CYS A 6 4.38 -33.72 22.59
CA CYS A 6 4.32 -32.29 22.34
C CYS A 6 5.67 -31.87 21.74
N GLY A 7 5.74 -31.62 20.43
CA GLY A 7 6.99 -31.33 19.74
C GLY A 7 6.80 -30.44 18.52
N HIS A 8 7.01 -29.14 18.74
CA HIS A 8 7.21 -28.06 17.76
C HIS A 8 6.05 -27.73 16.80
N ILE A 9 5.11 -26.95 17.31
CA ILE A 9 4.31 -26.04 16.48
C ILE A 9 5.30 -25.07 15.83
N SER A 10 5.63 -25.27 14.56
CA SER A 10 6.31 -24.24 13.78
C SER A 10 5.31 -23.12 13.53
N PHE A 11 5.47 -22.02 14.25
CA PHE A 11 4.71 -20.79 14.10
C PHE A 11 5.09 -20.09 12.79
N TYR A 12 4.68 -20.63 11.64
CA TYR A 12 4.75 -19.91 10.37
C TYR A 12 3.33 -19.77 9.82
N GLN A 13 2.85 -18.53 9.92
CA GLN A 13 1.86 -17.84 9.09
C GLN A 13 0.95 -18.71 8.19
N LEU A 14 -0.36 -18.50 8.33
CA LEU A 14 -1.49 -19.27 7.80
C LEU A 14 -1.50 -19.66 6.31
N ASP A 15 -0.61 -19.11 5.46
CA ASP A 15 -0.64 -19.31 3.99
C ASP A 15 0.67 -19.86 3.39
N GLY A 16 1.64 -20.28 4.20
CA GLY A 16 2.85 -20.97 3.71
C GLY A 16 3.87 -20.09 2.96
N TYR A 17 3.72 -18.77 3.02
CA TYR A 17 4.63 -17.80 2.40
C TYR A 17 5.69 -17.27 3.39
N ILE A 18 6.93 -17.08 2.91
CA ILE A 18 8.05 -16.54 3.70
C ILE A 18 8.53 -15.20 3.13
N PRO A 19 8.35 -14.07 3.87
CA PRO A 19 8.95 -12.80 3.52
C PRO A 19 10.47 -12.90 3.31
N GLY A 20 11.00 -12.31 2.24
CA GLY A 20 12.43 -12.28 1.92
C GLY A 20 12.93 -13.48 1.12
N GLN A 21 12.09 -14.49 0.92
CA GLN A 21 12.34 -15.62 0.03
C GLN A 21 11.45 -15.55 -1.21
N ASP A 22 10.14 -15.42 -0.98
CA ASP A 22 9.12 -15.49 -2.03
C ASP A 22 8.74 -14.08 -2.57
N TYR A 23 8.96 -13.04 -1.76
CA TYR A 23 8.93 -11.63 -2.17
C TYR A 23 10.08 -10.89 -1.48
N PRO A 24 10.73 -9.92 -2.15
CA PRO A 24 11.81 -9.16 -1.54
C PRO A 24 11.31 -8.34 -0.35
N ILE A 25 12.22 -8.10 0.59
CA ILE A 25 12.00 -7.19 1.71
C ILE A 25 12.95 -6.02 1.53
N TYR A 26 12.40 -4.82 1.41
CA TYR A 26 13.18 -3.61 1.51
C TYR A 26 13.32 -3.21 2.99
N ASN A 27 14.51 -2.72 3.35
CA ASN A 27 14.78 -2.19 4.68
C ASN A 27 14.74 -0.66 4.72
N GLU A 28 14.72 -0.04 3.54
CA GLU A 28 14.69 1.40 3.33
C GLU A 28 13.93 1.71 2.04
N ILE A 29 13.51 2.96 1.87
CA ILE A 29 12.80 3.42 0.68
C ILE A 29 13.84 3.59 -0.45
N PRO A 30 13.80 2.78 -1.53
CA PRO A 30 14.70 2.97 -2.66
C PRO A 30 14.38 4.27 -3.39
N GLN A 31 15.36 4.76 -4.16
CA GLN A 31 15.10 5.82 -5.13
C GLN A 31 14.39 5.23 -6.34
N THR A 32 13.28 5.86 -6.75
CA THR A 32 12.49 5.51 -7.93
C THR A 32 12.21 6.76 -8.75
N SER A 33 11.66 6.57 -9.94
CA SER A 33 11.22 7.64 -10.83
C SER A 33 9.87 8.26 -10.43
N PHE A 34 9.24 7.80 -9.33
CA PHE A 34 7.92 8.27 -8.93
C PHE A 34 7.95 9.75 -8.50
N THR A 35 7.03 10.53 -9.05
CA THR A 35 6.80 11.92 -8.65
C THR A 35 5.30 12.21 -8.49
N CYS A 36 4.97 13.11 -7.57
CA CYS A 36 3.63 13.70 -7.46
C CYS A 36 3.32 14.73 -8.56
N GLU A 37 4.22 14.96 -9.51
CA GLU A 37 3.95 15.86 -10.63
C GLU A 37 2.84 15.26 -11.51
N GLN A 38 1.89 16.10 -11.92
CA GLN A 38 0.73 15.70 -12.74
C GLN A 38 -0.15 14.62 -12.09
N LYS A 39 -0.04 14.42 -10.78
CA LYS A 39 -0.93 13.57 -9.98
C LYS A 39 -1.87 14.44 -9.18
N ILE A 40 -3.12 13.99 -9.01
CA ILE A 40 -4.04 14.64 -8.06
C ILE A 40 -3.60 14.32 -6.63
N PRO A 41 -4.01 15.12 -5.62
CA PRO A 41 -3.79 14.77 -4.23
C PRO A 41 -4.33 13.38 -3.91
N GLY A 42 -3.54 12.53 -3.26
CA GLY A 42 -3.94 11.15 -2.99
C GLY A 42 -2.79 10.20 -2.69
N TYR A 43 -3.11 8.90 -2.72
CA TYR A 43 -2.20 7.82 -2.38
C TYR A 43 -1.83 6.99 -3.60
N TYR A 44 -0.56 6.68 -3.77
CA TYR A 44 -0.05 6.02 -4.98
C TYR A 44 0.89 4.87 -4.63
N SER A 45 0.56 3.66 -5.06
CA SER A 45 1.46 2.50 -5.05
C SER A 45 2.61 2.73 -6.03
N ASP A 46 3.84 2.37 -5.67
CA ASP A 46 5.01 2.48 -6.55
C ASP A 46 5.43 1.11 -7.12
N PRO A 47 5.11 0.80 -8.40
CA PRO A 47 5.51 -0.47 -9.02
C PRO A 47 7.02 -0.64 -9.17
N GLU A 48 7.79 0.46 -9.29
CA GLU A 48 9.26 0.40 -9.40
C GLU A 48 9.89 -0.06 -8.08
N ALA A 49 9.28 0.33 -6.96
CA ALA A 49 9.60 -0.19 -5.63
C ALA A 49 8.89 -1.53 -5.32
N GLN A 50 8.42 -2.25 -6.34
CA GLN A 50 7.66 -3.49 -6.19
C GLN A 50 6.48 -3.32 -5.21
N CYS A 51 5.77 -2.19 -5.29
CA CYS A 51 4.64 -1.83 -4.42
C CYS A 51 4.92 -1.88 -2.91
N GLN A 52 6.17 -2.10 -2.46
CA GLN A 52 6.54 -2.06 -1.05
C GLN A 52 6.55 -0.61 -0.55
N VAL A 53 6.75 0.35 -1.47
CA VAL A 53 6.64 1.78 -1.19
C VAL A 53 5.34 2.32 -1.75
N TRP A 54 4.76 3.27 -1.03
CA TRP A 54 3.69 4.12 -1.52
C TRP A 54 3.96 5.58 -1.20
N HIS A 55 3.33 6.44 -1.97
CA HIS A 55 3.50 7.89 -1.90
C HIS A 55 2.20 8.59 -1.56
N TRP A 56 2.29 9.58 -0.70
CA TRP A 56 1.23 10.53 -0.41
C TRP A 56 1.53 11.85 -1.11
N CYS A 57 0.71 12.19 -2.09
CA CYS A 57 0.76 13.47 -2.78
C CYS A 57 -0.20 14.46 -2.14
N LEU A 58 0.32 15.60 -1.70
CA LEU A 58 -0.47 16.69 -1.15
C LEU A 58 -0.83 17.74 -2.22
N PRO A 59 -1.89 18.53 -2.00
CA PRO A 59 -2.14 19.73 -2.80
C PRO A 59 -0.91 20.64 -2.81
N GLY A 60 -0.53 21.12 -3.99
CA GLY A 60 0.64 21.98 -4.17
C GLY A 60 1.96 21.25 -4.42
N GLY A 61 1.96 19.91 -4.49
CA GLY A 61 3.12 19.13 -4.93
C GLY A 61 4.00 18.44 -3.86
N PRO A 62 3.90 18.69 -2.54
CA PRO A 62 4.66 17.91 -1.57
C PRO A 62 4.38 16.40 -1.67
N GLN A 63 5.46 15.62 -1.57
CA GLN A 63 5.45 14.17 -1.62
C GLN A 63 5.99 13.60 -0.31
N PHE A 64 5.29 12.63 0.26
CA PHE A 64 5.80 11.79 1.33
C PHE A 64 5.83 10.34 0.85
N SER A 65 6.87 9.60 1.23
CA SER A 65 7.05 8.21 0.84
C SER A 65 7.08 7.33 2.08
N PHE A 66 6.47 6.15 2.00
CA PHE A 66 6.35 5.23 3.13
C PHE A 66 6.61 3.80 2.66
N LEU A 67 7.32 3.04 3.49
CA LEU A 67 7.59 1.63 3.27
C LEU A 67 6.56 0.78 4.04
N CYS A 68 5.96 -0.19 3.37
CA CYS A 68 5.09 -1.18 4.00
C CYS A 68 5.89 -2.17 4.87
N PRO A 69 5.28 -2.75 5.91
CA PRO A 69 5.91 -3.80 6.72
C PRO A 69 6.31 -5.03 5.89
N ASN A 70 7.29 -5.80 6.41
CA ASN A 70 7.78 -7.02 5.76
C ASN A 70 6.65 -8.00 5.42
N GLY A 71 6.62 -8.44 4.16
CA GLY A 71 5.59 -9.36 3.65
C GLY A 71 4.31 -8.68 3.18
N THR A 72 4.24 -7.35 3.18
CA THR A 72 3.09 -6.58 2.67
C THR A 72 3.50 -5.61 1.58
N VAL A 73 2.54 -5.23 0.73
CA VAL A 73 2.68 -4.22 -0.32
C VAL A 73 1.44 -3.33 -0.33
N PHE A 74 1.56 -2.14 -0.90
CA PHE A 74 0.46 -1.18 -0.90
C PHE A 74 -0.63 -1.57 -1.90
N ASN A 75 -1.79 -1.91 -1.35
CA ASN A 75 -3.01 -2.16 -2.09
C ASN A 75 -3.66 -0.82 -2.48
N GLN A 76 -3.52 -0.44 -3.74
CA GLN A 76 -4.03 0.84 -4.27
C GLN A 76 -5.55 0.99 -4.11
N PHE A 77 -6.31 -0.10 -4.22
CA PHE A 77 -7.76 -0.09 -4.10
C PHE A 77 -8.20 0.19 -2.66
N ALA A 78 -7.59 -0.51 -1.70
CA ALA A 78 -7.95 -0.41 -0.28
C ALA A 78 -7.19 0.69 0.47
N ARG A 79 -6.13 1.26 -0.13
CA ARG A 79 -5.23 2.28 0.45
C ARG A 79 -4.56 1.84 1.75
N VAL A 80 -4.22 0.56 1.84
CA VAL A 80 -3.55 -0.04 2.99
C VAL A 80 -2.43 -0.97 2.51
N CYS A 81 -1.45 -1.22 3.37
CA CYS A 81 -0.51 -2.31 3.15
C CYS A 81 -1.25 -3.63 3.39
N ASP A 82 -1.31 -4.48 2.36
CA ASP A 82 -1.94 -5.80 2.39
C ASP A 82 -0.88 -6.85 2.04
N TRP A 83 -1.18 -8.13 2.26
CA TRP A 83 -0.28 -9.20 1.90
C TRP A 83 0.06 -9.14 0.41
N PHE A 84 1.34 -9.30 0.06
CA PHE A 84 1.82 -9.17 -1.32
C PHE A 84 1.06 -10.07 -2.32
N PHE A 85 0.55 -11.23 -1.89
CA PHE A 85 -0.24 -12.13 -2.73
C PHE A 85 -1.68 -11.66 -3.00
N ASN A 86 -2.18 -10.67 -2.24
CA ASN A 86 -3.51 -10.07 -2.46
C ASN A 86 -3.48 -8.92 -3.47
N VAL A 87 -2.29 -8.48 -3.90
CA VAL A 87 -2.12 -7.26 -4.70
C VAL A 87 -1.49 -7.59 -6.05
N ASP A 88 -2.19 -7.27 -7.13
CA ASP A 88 -1.59 -7.24 -8.46
C ASP A 88 -0.73 -5.97 -8.62
N CYS A 89 0.55 -6.08 -8.25
CA CYS A 89 1.48 -4.96 -8.30
C CYS A 89 1.69 -4.41 -9.72
N ALA A 90 1.60 -5.26 -10.76
CA ALA A 90 1.75 -4.82 -12.14
C ALA A 90 0.55 -3.98 -12.62
N GLY A 91 -0.64 -4.21 -12.05
CA GLY A 91 -1.88 -3.54 -12.40
C GLY A 91 -2.23 -2.29 -11.57
N VAL A 92 -1.49 -1.96 -10.51
CA VAL A 92 -1.89 -0.90 -9.55
C VAL A 92 -2.08 0.49 -10.16
N GLN A 93 -1.36 0.81 -11.24
CA GLN A 93 -1.48 2.11 -11.91
C GLN A 93 -2.88 2.34 -12.49
N ASN A 94 -3.58 1.26 -12.88
CA ASN A 94 -4.96 1.33 -13.37
C ASN A 94 -5.95 1.75 -12.28
N LEU A 95 -5.56 1.65 -11.01
CA LEU A 95 -6.39 1.97 -9.84
C LEU A 95 -6.14 3.38 -9.29
N TYR A 96 -5.22 4.16 -9.88
CA TYR A 96 -4.91 5.52 -9.40
C TYR A 96 -6.12 6.48 -9.44
N GLY A 97 -7.09 6.25 -10.32
CA GLY A 97 -8.32 7.04 -10.39
C GLY A 97 -9.17 6.99 -9.11
N ILE A 98 -8.96 5.99 -8.23
CA ILE A 98 -9.65 5.90 -6.94
C ILE A 98 -9.40 7.16 -6.09
N ASN A 99 -8.25 7.82 -6.24
CA ASN A 99 -7.94 9.08 -5.53
C ASN A 99 -8.92 10.23 -5.81
N GLU A 100 -9.78 10.14 -6.83
CA GLU A 100 -10.80 11.15 -7.12
C GLU A 100 -11.83 11.32 -6.00
N ASP A 101 -12.03 10.31 -5.14
CA ASP A 101 -12.95 10.40 -3.99
C ASP A 101 -12.34 11.13 -2.77
N LEU A 102 -11.03 11.40 -2.79
CA LEU A 102 -10.32 12.06 -1.71
C LEU A 102 -10.49 13.57 -1.79
N TYR A 103 -10.49 14.22 -0.63
CA TYR A 103 -10.60 15.69 -0.51
C TYR A 103 -11.89 16.29 -1.09
N ILE A 104 -12.90 15.45 -1.40
CA ILE A 104 -14.26 15.92 -1.69
C ILE A 104 -14.91 16.34 -0.36
N ILE A 105 -15.31 17.61 -0.27
CA ILE A 105 -16.18 18.04 0.83
C ILE A 105 -17.62 17.69 0.41
N PRO A 106 -18.34 16.82 1.17
CA PRO A 106 -19.73 16.52 0.84
C PRO A 106 -20.57 17.79 0.92
N VAL A 107 -21.53 17.92 0.01
CA VAL A 107 -22.37 19.13 -0.16
C VAL A 107 -23.07 19.55 1.14
N TYR A 108 -23.37 18.60 2.04
CA TYR A 108 -23.95 18.89 3.36
C TYR A 108 -23.00 19.64 4.31
N ASN A 109 -21.69 19.51 4.13
CA ASN A 109 -20.68 20.18 4.95
C ASN A 109 -20.15 21.47 4.28
N GLN A 110 -20.78 21.92 3.20
CA GLN A 110 -20.46 23.20 2.57
C GLN A 110 -21.16 24.33 3.34
N PRO A 111 -20.46 25.42 3.71
CA PRO A 111 -21.14 26.65 4.10
C PRO A 111 -22.12 27.03 2.99
N GLN A 112 -23.40 27.20 3.32
CA GLN A 112 -24.37 27.68 2.34
C GLN A 112 -23.83 28.98 1.72
N PRO A 113 -23.91 29.17 0.39
CA PRO A 113 -23.67 30.46 -0.20
C PRO A 113 -24.55 31.49 0.54
N GLN A 114 -23.92 32.54 1.07
CA GLN A 114 -24.66 33.69 1.57
C GLN A 114 -25.39 34.29 0.36
N GLN A 115 -26.68 33.98 0.23
CA GLN A 115 -27.60 34.78 -0.57
C GLN A 115 -27.84 36.11 0.11
#